data_AF-F0U6W8-F1
#
_entry.id   AF-F0U6W8-F1
#
_cell.length_a   1.000
_cell.length_b   1.000
_cell.length_c   1.000
_cell.angle_alpha   90.00
_cell.angle_beta   90.00
_cell.angle_gamma   90.00
#
_symmetry.space_group_name_H-M   'P 1'
#
loop_
_entity.id
_entity.type
_entity.pdbx_description
1 polymer ?
#
loop_
_entity_poly.entity_id
_entity_poly.type
_entity_poly.pdbx_seq_one_letter_code
_entity_poly.pdbx_strand_id
1 'polypeptide(L)'
;MHLSTTKGFFLQRTAFVLCLLLFATFSSCRDDAQAPLQAEPPNPLFPSPAAATAKRVAVIGAGSAGTSTAYYLRQFTNFFSIPLNITVYERASYVGGRSTTINLFDDPSHPIELGASIFVEVNKNLIGASKKFGLKLRDADFGQPKESTYSLGVWDGKEFAFLQSRTDAYWWNVFKLLYRYGWAPMKTQNLMKETVNKFLKLYKFPYFPFQSLSDVAVSTGLAEATWTSGAEYLKDNGIAELFAREIIQASTRVNYGQNLGLIHGLETMVCMATDGAVAVEGGNWQIFQSMLNASKATVRLNSPVSSIKLSDNNTYTVSYQDAGVDGGNSFSVEQETFDHVVIANPYQFSNISLSPPPKRPLHSPRYVDLHVTIFASTL
;
A
#
# COMPACT_ATOMS: atom_id res chain seq x y z
N MET A 1 -36.47 28.54 -25.98
CA MET A 1 -36.98 28.65 -24.59
C MET A 1 -37.28 27.23 -24.13
N HIS A 2 -36.32 26.54 -23.53
CA HIS A 2 -36.54 25.20 -22.98
C HIS A 2 -35.88 25.14 -21.61
N LEU A 3 -36.71 25.03 -20.58
CA LEU A 3 -36.31 24.88 -19.20
C LEU A 3 -35.76 23.47 -18.94
N SER A 4 -34.69 23.49 -18.17
CA SER A 4 -34.10 22.46 -17.32
C SER A 4 -35.09 21.54 -16.61
N THR A 5 -34.72 20.25 -16.54
CA THR A 5 -34.88 19.43 -15.33
C THR A 5 -33.68 18.50 -15.15
N THR A 6 -32.67 19.00 -14.45
CA THR A 6 -31.63 18.20 -13.81
C THR A 6 -32.19 17.60 -12.52
N LYS A 7 -32.55 16.31 -12.52
CA LYS A 7 -32.71 15.50 -11.30
C LYS A 7 -32.35 14.05 -11.63
N GLY A 8 -31.30 13.55 -10.99
CA GLY A 8 -30.96 12.12 -11.10
C GLY A 8 -29.49 11.77 -10.87
N PHE A 9 -28.78 12.47 -9.98
CA PHE A 9 -27.43 12.08 -9.57
C PHE A 9 -27.30 12.35 -8.08
N PHE A 10 -27.80 11.45 -7.22
CA PHE A 10 -27.34 11.36 -5.81
C PHE A 10 -27.84 10.14 -5.03
N LEU A 11 -28.18 9.01 -5.68
CA LEU A 11 -28.68 7.82 -4.97
C LEU A 11 -27.96 6.53 -5.40
N GLN A 12 -26.64 6.48 -5.22
CA GLN A 12 -25.90 5.22 -5.36
C GLN A 12 -24.63 5.17 -4.50
N ARG A 13 -24.67 5.83 -3.33
CA ARG A 13 -23.63 5.73 -2.31
C ARG A 13 -24.29 5.38 -0.99
N THR A 14 -24.25 4.10 -0.61
CA THR A 14 -24.39 3.56 0.75
C THR A 14 -24.56 2.03 0.66
N ALA A 15 -23.46 1.31 0.45
CA ALA A 15 -23.35 -0.03 0.98
C ALA A 15 -22.99 0.12 2.47
N PHE A 16 -23.77 -0.51 3.35
CA PHE A 16 -23.62 -0.50 4.82
C PHE A 16 -23.70 0.88 5.53
N VAL A 17 -24.80 1.10 6.26
CA VAL A 17 -24.86 1.48 7.69
C VAL A 17 -26.31 1.80 8.04
N LEU A 18 -26.89 0.98 8.91
CA LEU A 18 -28.06 1.35 9.71
C LEU A 18 -27.50 2.00 10.98
N CYS A 19 -27.87 3.25 11.28
CA CYS A 19 -27.75 3.77 12.65
C CYS A 19 -28.85 4.78 12.94
N LEU A 20 -29.63 4.43 13.96
CA LEU A 20 -30.34 5.35 14.84
C LEU A 20 -29.41 6.50 15.28
N LEU A 21 -29.93 7.73 15.27
CA LEU A 21 -29.34 8.85 16.01
C LEU A 21 -30.46 9.61 16.72
N LEU A 22 -30.44 9.55 18.05
CA LEU A 22 -30.99 10.56 18.94
C LEU A 22 -29.80 11.36 19.51
N PHE A 23 -29.90 12.68 19.33
CA PHE A 23 -29.24 13.83 19.95
C PHE A 23 -27.99 13.67 20.83
N ALA A 24 -26.94 14.43 20.48
CA ALA A 24 -26.39 15.47 21.36
C ALA A 24 -25.50 16.47 20.57
N THR A 25 -25.74 17.75 20.82
CA THR A 25 -25.00 18.94 20.39
C THR A 25 -23.75 19.16 21.24
N PHE A 26 -22.62 19.59 20.64
CA PHE A 26 -21.99 20.92 20.88
C PHE A 26 -20.53 21.01 20.40
N SER A 27 -20.21 22.24 19.97
CA SER A 27 -18.92 22.95 19.98
C SER A 27 -17.88 22.65 18.92
N SER A 28 -17.96 23.53 17.91
CA SER A 28 -16.86 24.08 17.13
C SER A 28 -15.73 24.59 18.04
N CYS A 29 -14.50 24.17 17.77
CA CYS A 29 -13.32 24.97 18.09
C CYS A 29 -12.41 24.99 16.86
N ARG A 30 -12.23 26.21 16.33
CA ARG A 30 -11.15 26.56 15.42
C ARG A 30 -9.88 26.60 16.28
N ASP A 31 -8.80 25.97 15.83
CA ASP A 31 -7.47 26.24 16.36
C ASP A 31 -6.59 26.80 15.25
N ASP A 32 -5.83 27.79 15.67
CA ASP A 32 -5.19 28.83 14.88
C ASP A 32 -4.06 28.32 13.98
N ALA A 33 -3.93 28.98 12.82
CA ALA A 33 -2.74 28.90 11.99
C ALA A 33 -1.54 29.49 12.76
N GLN A 34 -0.52 28.67 13.02
CA GLN A 34 0.77 29.16 13.49
C GLN A 34 1.43 30.04 12.41
N ALA A 35 1.69 31.30 12.76
CA ALA A 35 2.56 32.18 11.99
C ALA A 35 4.03 31.96 12.39
N PRO A 36 4.99 31.97 11.43
CA PRO A 36 6.40 31.82 11.75
C PRO A 36 6.96 33.09 12.41
N LEU A 37 7.77 32.91 13.46
CA LEU A 37 8.57 33.95 14.09
C LEU A 37 9.61 34.49 13.09
N GLN A 38 9.65 35.81 12.91
CA GLN A 38 10.72 36.48 12.17
C GLN A 38 12.04 36.30 12.93
N ALA A 39 13.08 35.85 12.23
CA ALA A 39 14.41 35.71 12.79
C ALA A 39 15.09 37.09 12.92
N GLU A 40 15.68 37.37 14.08
CA GLU A 40 16.58 38.51 14.28
C GLU A 40 17.83 38.41 13.40
N PRO A 41 18.40 39.56 12.96
CA PRO A 41 19.63 39.55 12.19
C PRO A 41 20.82 39.06 13.02
N PRO A 42 21.80 38.37 12.40
CA PRO A 42 22.88 37.71 13.12
C PRO A 42 23.83 38.71 13.81
N ASN A 43 24.10 38.45 15.10
CA ASN A 43 25.02 39.20 15.93
C ASN A 43 26.49 38.84 15.57
N PRO A 44 27.36 39.79 15.19
CA PRO A 44 28.69 39.50 14.65
C PRO A 44 29.74 38.97 15.66
N LEU A 45 29.36 38.74 16.92
CA LEU A 45 30.26 38.30 18.00
C LEU A 45 30.27 36.78 18.24
N PHE A 46 29.47 36.00 17.50
CA PHE A 46 29.50 34.54 17.56
C PHE A 46 29.81 33.97 16.17
N PRO A 47 30.89 33.18 15.99
CA PRO A 47 31.09 32.48 14.73
C PRO A 47 29.87 31.59 14.47
N SER A 48 29.23 31.79 13.33
CA SER A 48 28.11 30.97 12.88
C SER A 48 28.50 29.49 12.99
N PRO A 49 27.64 28.61 13.53
CA PRO A 49 27.91 27.17 13.52
C PRO A 49 28.30 26.76 12.10
N ALA A 50 29.41 26.02 11.94
CA ALA A 50 29.79 25.48 10.65
C ALA A 50 28.56 24.85 10.00
N ALA A 51 28.21 25.28 8.78
CA ALA A 51 27.01 24.85 8.10
C ALA A 51 26.96 23.31 8.14
N ALA A 52 25.93 22.75 8.79
CA ALA A 52 25.84 21.32 8.99
C ALA A 52 25.95 20.61 7.64
N THR A 53 26.94 19.73 7.49
CA THR A 53 27.14 18.99 6.25
C THR A 53 25.91 18.13 5.98
N ALA A 54 25.41 18.18 4.75
CA ALA A 54 24.20 17.45 4.39
C ALA A 54 24.41 15.94 4.53
N LYS A 55 23.52 15.30 5.27
CA LYS A 55 23.51 13.84 5.42
C LYS A 55 23.23 13.20 4.08
N ARG A 56 24.00 12.17 3.72
CA ARG A 56 23.87 11.42 2.47
C ARG A 56 23.20 10.09 2.76
N VAL A 57 22.05 9.84 2.13
CA VAL A 57 21.28 8.61 2.31
C VAL A 57 21.08 7.93 0.97
N ALA A 58 21.50 6.66 0.87
CA ALA A 58 21.14 5.82 -0.27
C ALA A 58 19.86 5.04 0.04
N VAL A 59 18.95 4.95 -0.91
CA VAL A 59 17.75 4.10 -0.86
C VAL A 59 17.82 3.12 -2.03
N ILE A 60 17.77 1.82 -1.74
CA ILE A 60 17.90 0.77 -2.76
C ILE A 60 16.52 0.22 -3.10
N GLY A 61 16.06 0.51 -4.32
CA GLY A 61 14.74 0.18 -4.87
C GLY A 61 13.80 1.39 -4.91
N ALA A 62 13.21 1.66 -6.08
CA ALA A 62 12.22 2.72 -6.31
C ALA A 62 10.78 2.17 -6.33
N GLY A 63 10.51 1.12 -5.55
CA GLY A 63 9.15 0.64 -5.28
C GLY A 63 8.43 1.46 -4.21
N SER A 64 7.29 0.94 -3.72
CA SER A 64 6.49 1.60 -2.68
C SER A 64 7.26 1.92 -1.41
N ALA A 65 8.10 1.00 -0.93
CA ALA A 65 8.91 1.19 0.28
C ALA A 65 10.00 2.27 0.09
N GLY A 66 10.73 2.26 -1.02
CA GLY A 66 11.84 3.19 -1.23
C GLY A 66 11.40 4.61 -1.55
N THR A 67 10.38 4.76 -2.40
CA THR A 67 9.82 6.09 -2.74
C THR A 67 9.16 6.75 -1.54
N SER A 68 8.42 5.98 -0.72
CA SER A 68 7.86 6.49 0.54
C SER A 68 8.94 6.81 1.56
N THR A 69 9.99 6.00 1.68
CA THR A 69 11.14 6.30 2.53
C THR A 69 11.78 7.63 2.14
N ALA A 70 12.13 7.81 0.86
CA ALA A 70 12.73 9.05 0.38
C ALA A 70 11.84 10.27 0.66
N TYR A 71 10.54 10.12 0.39
CA TYR A 71 9.53 11.16 0.62
C TYR A 71 9.40 11.57 2.08
N TYR A 72 9.19 10.60 2.99
CA TYR A 72 9.00 10.90 4.40
C TYR A 72 10.31 11.34 5.09
N LEU A 73 11.46 10.77 4.72
CA LEU A 73 12.76 11.25 5.19
C LEU A 73 12.92 12.73 4.86
N ARG A 74 12.67 13.13 3.59
CA ARG A 74 12.73 14.53 3.19
C ARG A 74 11.79 15.41 4.03
N GLN A 75 10.56 14.96 4.29
CA GLN A 75 9.62 15.74 5.11
C GLN A 75 10.09 15.92 6.55
N PHE A 76 10.51 14.85 7.21
CA PHE A 76 10.97 14.92 8.58
C PHE A 76 12.26 15.74 8.70
N THR A 77 13.22 15.56 7.79
CA THR A 77 14.45 16.36 7.84
C THR A 77 14.19 17.83 7.55
N ASN A 78 13.25 18.17 6.65
CA ASN A 78 12.86 19.56 6.44
C ASN A 78 12.22 20.15 7.71
N PHE A 79 11.35 19.39 8.39
CA PHE A 79 10.72 19.82 9.64
C PHE A 79 11.76 20.09 10.74
N PHE A 80 12.75 19.22 10.88
CA PHE A 80 13.85 19.36 11.85
C PHE A 80 15.02 20.21 11.33
N SER A 81 14.92 20.83 10.15
CA SER A 81 15.99 21.62 9.52
C SER A 81 17.34 20.88 9.38
N ILE A 82 17.30 19.59 9.08
CA ILE A 82 18.47 18.74 8.83
C ILE A 82 18.77 18.73 7.32
N PRO A 83 19.92 19.23 6.86
CA PRO A 83 20.29 19.16 5.45
C PRO A 83 20.48 17.69 5.02
N LEU A 84 19.83 17.30 3.92
CA LEU A 84 19.74 15.91 3.47
C LEU A 84 19.87 15.80 1.94
N ASN A 85 20.71 14.89 1.48
CA ASN A 85 20.85 14.45 0.10
C ASN A 85 20.46 12.96 0.01
N ILE A 86 19.50 12.64 -0.84
CA ILE A 86 18.99 11.28 -1.02
C ILE A 86 19.35 10.83 -2.44
N THR A 87 19.94 9.64 -2.57
CA THR A 87 20.11 8.95 -3.85
C THR A 87 19.28 7.68 -3.84
N VAL A 88 18.40 7.50 -4.82
CA VAL A 88 17.59 6.30 -5.00
C VAL A 88 18.13 5.50 -6.18
N TYR A 89 18.53 4.26 -5.94
CA TYR A 89 18.99 3.33 -6.97
C TYR A 89 17.87 2.36 -7.33
N GLU A 90 17.60 2.17 -8.62
CA GLU A 90 16.62 1.22 -9.12
C GLU A 90 17.21 0.42 -10.28
N ARG A 91 17.04 -0.90 -10.23
CA ARG A 91 17.56 -1.81 -11.25
C ARG A 91 16.74 -1.74 -12.54
N ALA A 92 15.45 -1.43 -12.44
CA ALA A 92 14.56 -1.30 -13.57
C ALA A 92 14.68 0.07 -14.23
N SER A 93 14.14 0.18 -15.44
CA SER A 93 13.99 1.44 -16.18
C SER A 93 12.79 2.28 -15.71
N TYR A 94 12.08 1.85 -14.66
CA TYR A 94 10.84 2.48 -14.19
C TYR A 94 10.72 2.48 -12.66
N VAL A 95 9.83 3.34 -12.16
CA VAL A 95 9.49 3.52 -10.73
C VAL A 95 8.18 2.80 -10.42
N GLY A 96 8.01 2.32 -9.18
CA GLY A 96 6.77 1.69 -8.69
C GLY A 96 6.95 0.21 -8.31
N GLY A 97 7.93 -0.46 -8.91
CA GLY A 97 8.26 -1.85 -8.61
C GLY A 97 7.08 -2.78 -8.91
N ARG A 98 6.50 -3.37 -7.85
CA ARG A 98 5.35 -4.32 -7.97
C ARG A 98 4.01 -3.63 -8.25
N SER A 99 3.96 -2.30 -8.22
CA SER A 99 2.84 -1.53 -8.78
C SER A 99 3.32 -0.98 -10.10
N THR A 100 2.79 -1.53 -11.19
CA THR A 100 3.18 -1.19 -12.56
C THR A 100 2.07 -1.61 -13.51
N THR A 101 2.02 -0.96 -14.66
CA THR A 101 1.00 -1.19 -15.68
C THR A 101 1.62 -1.70 -16.96
N ILE A 102 0.83 -2.46 -17.72
CA ILE A 102 1.06 -2.64 -19.17
C ILE A 102 -0.03 -1.90 -19.94
N ASN A 103 0.27 -1.56 -21.19
CA ASN A 103 -0.70 -0.95 -22.09
C ASN A 103 -1.37 -2.05 -22.92
N LEU A 104 -2.70 -2.16 -22.85
CA LEU A 104 -3.42 -3.06 -23.74
C LEU A 104 -3.26 -2.61 -25.19
N PHE A 105 -2.99 -3.57 -26.09
CA PHE A 105 -2.78 -3.30 -27.51
C PHE A 105 -1.70 -2.25 -27.79
N ASP A 106 -0.70 -2.13 -26.89
CA ASP A 106 0.35 -1.11 -26.94
C ASP A 106 -0.19 0.34 -26.91
N ASP A 107 -1.41 0.55 -26.42
CA ASP A 107 -2.07 1.86 -26.32
C ASP A 107 -1.98 2.43 -24.89
N PRO A 108 -1.21 3.52 -24.66
CA PRO A 108 -1.08 4.16 -23.35
C PRO A 108 -2.39 4.68 -22.75
N SER A 109 -3.46 4.82 -23.53
CA SER A 109 -4.77 5.21 -23.02
C SER A 109 -5.51 4.07 -22.30
N HIS A 110 -5.01 2.84 -22.43
CA HIS A 110 -5.58 1.62 -21.82
C HIS A 110 -4.57 0.89 -20.91
N PRO A 111 -4.09 1.53 -19.82
CA PRO A 111 -3.16 0.90 -18.89
C PRO A 111 -3.90 -0.09 -17.98
N ILE A 112 -3.32 -1.26 -17.77
CA ILE A 112 -3.80 -2.32 -16.89
C ILE A 112 -2.75 -2.64 -15.85
N GLU A 113 -3.18 -2.62 -14.59
CA GLU A 113 -2.34 -2.96 -13.45
C GLU A 113 -1.92 -4.44 -13.46
N LEU A 114 -0.62 -4.68 -13.26
CA LEU A 114 -0.07 -6.03 -13.06
C LEU A 114 -0.04 -6.44 -11.59
N GLY A 115 -0.20 -5.50 -10.67
CA GLY A 115 -0.14 -5.73 -9.24
C GLY A 115 -0.54 -4.49 -8.45
N ALA A 116 -0.88 -4.66 -7.17
CA ALA A 116 -1.36 -3.58 -6.31
C ALA A 116 -2.47 -2.75 -6.98
N SER A 117 -3.47 -3.42 -7.58
CA SER A 117 -4.46 -2.81 -8.48
C SER A 117 -5.46 -1.90 -7.77
N ILE A 118 -5.69 -2.11 -6.47
CA ILE A 118 -6.65 -1.34 -5.67
C ILE A 118 -6.10 -1.02 -4.28
N PHE A 119 -6.66 0.00 -3.66
CA PHE A 119 -6.51 0.32 -2.24
C PHE A 119 -7.81 0.93 -1.70
N VAL A 120 -7.97 1.01 -0.38
CA VAL A 120 -9.21 1.45 0.27
C VAL A 120 -8.97 2.68 1.16
N GLU A 121 -10.05 3.33 1.60
CA GLU A 121 -9.98 4.57 2.39
C GLU A 121 -9.13 4.43 3.67
N VAL A 122 -9.14 3.25 4.29
CA VAL A 122 -8.34 2.97 5.49
C VAL A 122 -6.84 2.94 5.23
N ASN A 123 -6.38 2.83 3.96
CA ASN A 123 -4.99 3.00 3.58
C ASN A 123 -4.59 4.49 3.56
N LYS A 124 -4.51 5.09 4.74
CA LYS A 124 -4.32 6.54 4.95
C LYS A 124 -3.12 7.12 4.19
N ASN A 125 -2.02 6.38 4.10
CA ASN A 125 -0.82 6.83 3.39
C ASN A 125 -1.05 6.97 1.89
N LEU A 126 -1.74 6.00 1.26
CA LEU A 126 -2.02 6.02 -0.18
C LEU A 126 -3.08 7.07 -0.50
N ILE A 127 -4.17 7.11 0.27
CA ILE A 127 -5.25 8.10 0.10
C ILE A 127 -4.72 9.52 0.31
N GLY A 128 -3.93 9.73 1.36
CA GLY A 128 -3.33 11.03 1.65
C GLY A 128 -2.38 11.49 0.54
N ALA A 129 -1.55 10.58 0.01
CA ALA A 129 -0.66 10.87 -1.10
C ALA A 129 -1.43 11.20 -2.38
N SER A 130 -2.41 10.37 -2.76
CA SER A 130 -3.24 10.62 -3.94
C SER A 130 -3.93 11.98 -3.88
N LYS A 131 -4.51 12.35 -2.74
CA LYS A 131 -5.11 13.68 -2.53
C LYS A 131 -4.07 14.79 -2.63
N LYS A 132 -2.92 14.64 -1.96
CA LYS A 132 -1.85 15.65 -1.92
C LYS A 132 -1.24 15.93 -3.29
N PHE A 133 -1.15 14.91 -4.14
CA PHE A 133 -0.59 15.03 -5.48
C PHE A 133 -1.65 15.25 -6.57
N GLY A 134 -2.92 15.41 -6.20
CA GLY A 134 -4.00 15.65 -7.16
C GLY A 134 -4.27 14.48 -8.10
N LEU A 135 -3.96 13.24 -7.69
CA LEU A 135 -4.19 12.05 -8.49
C LEU A 135 -5.69 11.73 -8.51
N LYS A 136 -6.23 11.54 -9.72
CA LYS A 136 -7.65 11.22 -9.91
C LYS A 136 -7.90 9.76 -9.56
N LEU A 137 -8.84 9.54 -8.64
CA LEU A 137 -9.26 8.21 -8.23
C LEU A 137 -10.50 7.76 -9.01
N ARG A 138 -10.55 6.47 -9.32
CA ARG A 138 -11.72 5.79 -9.87
C ARG A 138 -12.09 4.63 -8.96
N ASP A 139 -13.39 4.33 -8.88
CA ASP A 139 -13.89 3.18 -8.15
C ASP A 139 -13.42 1.89 -8.84
N ALA A 140 -13.08 0.86 -8.04
CA ALA A 140 -12.56 -0.40 -8.56
C ALA A 140 -13.55 -1.16 -9.46
N ASP A 141 -14.84 -0.83 -9.38
CA ASP A 141 -15.92 -1.41 -10.19
C ASP A 141 -16.20 -0.63 -11.48
N PHE A 142 -15.48 0.46 -11.76
CA PHE A 142 -15.71 1.33 -12.92
C PHE A 142 -15.72 0.59 -14.27
N GLY A 143 -14.93 -0.49 -14.39
CA GLY A 143 -14.84 -1.33 -15.59
C GLY A 143 -15.77 -2.54 -15.62
N GLN A 144 -16.63 -2.75 -14.62
CA GLN A 144 -17.50 -3.93 -14.60
C GLN A 144 -18.58 -3.84 -15.68
N PRO A 145 -18.82 -4.91 -16.45
CA PRO A 145 -19.89 -4.95 -17.44
C PRO A 145 -21.24 -4.65 -16.80
N LYS A 146 -21.86 -3.53 -17.18
CA LYS A 146 -23.16 -3.09 -16.65
C LYS A 146 -24.32 -4.02 -17.04
N GLU A 147 -24.09 -4.87 -18.02
CA GLU A 147 -25.05 -5.84 -18.55
C GLU A 147 -25.20 -7.09 -17.66
N SER A 148 -24.25 -7.35 -16.75
CA SER A 148 -24.34 -8.49 -15.83
C SER A 148 -25.46 -8.29 -14.80
N THR A 149 -26.40 -9.24 -14.74
CA THR A 149 -27.45 -9.27 -13.71
C THR A 149 -26.89 -9.60 -12.32
N TYR A 150 -25.67 -10.11 -12.22
CA TYR A 150 -25.00 -10.46 -10.97
C TYR A 150 -23.80 -9.53 -10.68
N SER A 151 -23.58 -9.25 -9.40
CA SER A 151 -22.46 -8.43 -8.90
C SER A 151 -21.33 -9.27 -8.30
N LEU A 152 -21.62 -10.48 -7.84
CA LEU A 152 -20.65 -11.43 -7.30
C LEU A 152 -21.10 -12.84 -7.64
N GLY A 153 -20.14 -13.69 -8.00
CA GLY A 153 -20.34 -15.13 -8.15
C GLY A 153 -19.16 -15.89 -7.57
N VAL A 154 -19.43 -16.95 -6.82
CA VAL A 154 -18.41 -17.89 -6.33
C VAL A 154 -18.57 -19.20 -7.08
N TRP A 155 -17.56 -19.53 -7.88
CA TRP A 155 -17.49 -20.77 -8.66
C TRP A 155 -16.62 -21.79 -7.93
N ASP A 156 -17.13 -23.01 -7.72
CA ASP A 156 -16.40 -24.07 -7.02
C ASP A 156 -15.63 -25.02 -7.95
N GLY A 157 -15.71 -24.80 -9.27
CA GLY A 157 -15.18 -25.68 -10.30
C GLY A 157 -16.26 -26.45 -11.08
N LYS A 158 -17.48 -26.54 -10.56
CA LYS A 158 -18.60 -27.30 -11.15
C LYS A 158 -19.90 -26.51 -11.21
N GLU A 159 -20.18 -25.72 -10.18
CA GLU A 159 -21.37 -24.86 -10.10
C GLU A 159 -21.07 -23.56 -9.34
N PHE A 160 -22.00 -22.60 -9.45
CA PHE A 160 -21.93 -21.40 -8.64
C PHE A 160 -22.44 -21.71 -7.22
N ALA A 161 -21.51 -21.83 -6.26
CA ALA A 161 -21.82 -21.98 -4.85
C ALA A 161 -22.59 -20.77 -4.28
N PHE A 162 -22.38 -19.59 -4.85
CA PHE A 162 -23.11 -18.37 -4.48
C PHE A 162 -23.21 -17.38 -5.63
N LEU A 163 -24.34 -16.69 -5.73
CA LEU A 163 -24.60 -15.60 -6.67
C LEU A 163 -25.29 -14.43 -5.97
N GLN A 164 -24.76 -13.23 -6.15
CA GLN A 164 -25.31 -11.98 -5.67
C GLN A 164 -25.95 -11.22 -6.84
N SER A 165 -27.28 -11.08 -6.83
CA SER A 165 -28.01 -10.36 -7.88
C SER A 165 -27.90 -8.85 -7.70
N ARG A 166 -27.76 -8.11 -8.81
CA ARG A 166 -27.85 -6.64 -8.87
C ARG A 166 -29.29 -6.15 -8.88
N THR A 167 -30.21 -6.95 -9.42
CA THR A 167 -31.60 -6.58 -9.64
C THR A 167 -32.50 -6.96 -8.47
N ASP A 168 -32.07 -7.93 -7.66
CA ASP A 168 -32.81 -8.36 -6.49
C ASP A 168 -32.84 -7.26 -5.41
N ALA A 169 -33.95 -7.20 -4.68
CA ALA A 169 -34.04 -6.33 -3.51
C ALA A 169 -32.92 -6.66 -2.51
N TYR A 170 -32.32 -5.63 -1.91
CA TYR A 170 -31.22 -5.77 -0.95
C TYR A 170 -31.52 -6.82 0.15
N TRP A 171 -32.71 -6.77 0.75
CA TRP A 171 -33.11 -7.70 1.80
C TRP A 171 -33.22 -9.16 1.32
N TRP A 172 -33.52 -9.38 0.05
CA TRP A 172 -33.57 -10.73 -0.51
C TRP A 172 -32.17 -11.33 -0.65
N ASN A 173 -31.21 -10.51 -1.07
CA ASN A 173 -29.80 -10.91 -1.08
C ASN A 173 -29.28 -11.21 0.35
N VAL A 174 -29.62 -10.37 1.32
CA VAL A 174 -29.30 -10.62 2.74
C VAL A 174 -29.92 -11.93 3.23
N PHE A 175 -31.20 -12.17 2.91
CA PHE A 175 -31.87 -13.40 3.27
C PHE A 175 -31.20 -14.63 2.67
N LYS A 176 -30.88 -14.64 1.37
CA LYS A 176 -30.14 -15.74 0.71
C LYS A 176 -28.82 -16.05 1.43
N LEU A 177 -28.09 -14.99 1.79
CA LEU A 177 -26.81 -15.10 2.48
C LEU A 177 -26.98 -15.72 3.89
N LEU A 178 -27.94 -15.23 4.67
CA LEU A 178 -28.22 -15.75 6.02
C LEU A 178 -28.85 -17.14 6.00
N TYR A 179 -29.66 -17.45 5.00
CA TYR A 179 -30.27 -18.78 4.83
C TYR A 179 -29.22 -19.85 4.59
N ARG A 180 -28.23 -19.58 3.71
CA ARG A 180 -27.15 -20.53 3.42
C ARG A 180 -26.08 -20.58 4.50
N TYR A 181 -25.69 -19.42 5.03
CA TYR A 181 -24.48 -19.30 5.87
C TYR A 181 -24.77 -18.98 7.34
N GLY A 182 -26.04 -18.87 7.73
CA GLY A 182 -26.43 -18.43 9.06
C GLY A 182 -25.84 -17.06 9.41
N TRP A 183 -25.39 -16.90 10.64
CA TRP A 183 -24.81 -15.65 11.14
C TRP A 183 -23.32 -15.44 10.79
N ALA A 184 -22.70 -16.38 10.05
CA ALA A 184 -21.28 -16.28 9.69
C ALA A 184 -20.89 -14.97 8.96
N PRO A 185 -21.70 -14.42 8.04
CA PRO A 185 -21.38 -13.14 7.38
C PRO A 185 -21.29 -11.98 8.38
N MET A 186 -22.22 -11.89 9.33
CA MET A 186 -22.26 -10.81 10.33
C MET A 186 -21.09 -10.95 11.32
N LYS A 187 -20.79 -12.18 11.76
CA LYS A 187 -19.61 -12.45 12.59
C LYS A 187 -18.32 -12.05 11.88
N THR A 188 -18.20 -12.39 10.60
CA THR A 188 -17.02 -12.04 9.78
C THR A 188 -16.87 -10.52 9.65
N GLN A 189 -17.96 -9.80 9.39
CA GLN A 189 -17.93 -8.33 9.31
C GLN A 189 -17.51 -7.69 10.64
N ASN A 190 -17.99 -8.21 11.77
CA ASN A 190 -17.58 -7.72 13.09
C ASN A 190 -16.10 -8.01 13.38
N LEU A 191 -15.65 -9.24 13.11
CA LEU A 191 -14.25 -9.64 13.30
C LEU A 191 -13.31 -8.82 12.41
N MET A 192 -13.70 -8.59 11.16
CA MET A 192 -12.96 -7.74 10.22
C MET A 192 -12.82 -6.32 10.77
N LYS A 193 -13.92 -5.70 11.19
CA LYS A 193 -13.90 -4.34 11.78
C LYS A 193 -13.02 -4.27 13.01
N GLU A 194 -13.11 -5.25 13.91
CA GLU A 194 -12.27 -5.31 15.10
C GLU A 194 -10.78 -5.42 14.74
N THR A 195 -10.45 -6.32 13.81
CA THR A 195 -9.07 -6.55 13.36
C THR A 195 -8.50 -5.31 12.66
N VAL A 196 -9.27 -4.68 11.76
CA VAL A 196 -8.89 -3.43 11.10
C VAL A 196 -8.76 -2.27 12.10
N ASN A 197 -9.63 -2.18 13.10
CA ASN A 197 -9.51 -1.15 14.14
C ASN A 197 -8.24 -1.32 14.98
N LYS A 198 -7.84 -2.56 15.29
CA LYS A 198 -6.54 -2.86 15.91
C LYS A 198 -5.39 -2.42 15.00
N PHE A 199 -5.45 -2.71 13.70
CA PHE A 199 -4.47 -2.24 12.71
C PHE A 199 -4.38 -0.71 12.64
N LEU A 200 -5.52 0.00 12.67
CA LEU A 200 -5.55 1.46 12.58
C LEU A 200 -4.93 2.16 13.79
N LYS A 201 -4.72 1.47 14.92
CA LYS A 201 -3.96 1.99 16.07
C LYS A 201 -2.51 2.25 15.71
N LEU A 202 -1.91 1.51 14.76
CA LEU A 202 -0.52 1.69 14.33
C LEU A 202 -0.23 3.06 13.72
N TYR A 203 -1.26 3.82 13.32
CA TYR A 203 -1.13 5.19 12.81
C TYR A 203 -1.18 6.27 13.90
N LYS A 204 -1.42 5.91 15.16
CA LYS A 204 -1.76 6.86 16.22
C LYS A 204 -0.79 6.75 17.39
N PHE A 205 -0.54 7.88 18.06
CA PHE A 205 0.04 7.87 19.40
C PHE A 205 -0.85 7.05 20.36
N PRO A 206 -0.31 6.29 21.33
CA PRO A 206 1.12 6.13 21.65
C PRO A 206 1.85 5.04 20.84
N TYR A 207 1.17 4.36 19.91
CA TYR A 207 1.75 3.24 19.16
C TYR A 207 2.71 3.70 18.06
N PHE A 208 2.45 4.85 17.44
CA PHE A 208 3.34 5.46 16.47
C PHE A 208 4.14 6.61 17.11
N PRO A 209 5.47 6.68 16.87
CA PRO A 209 6.29 5.73 16.11
C PRO A 209 6.63 4.47 16.93
N PHE A 210 6.64 3.30 16.27
CA PHE A 210 7.08 2.05 16.89
C PHE A 210 8.49 1.68 16.40
N GLN A 211 9.28 1.05 17.28
CA GLN A 211 10.62 0.54 16.94
C GLN A 211 10.60 -0.92 16.47
N SER A 212 9.56 -1.67 16.84
CA SER A 212 9.42 -3.09 16.57
C SER A 212 8.02 -3.38 16.06
N LEU A 213 7.94 -4.00 14.88
CA LEU A 213 6.67 -4.47 14.32
C LEU A 213 6.04 -5.55 15.20
N SER A 214 6.85 -6.40 15.83
CA SER A 214 6.38 -7.44 16.75
C SER A 214 5.76 -6.81 18.00
N ASP A 215 6.41 -5.83 18.60
CA ASP A 215 5.94 -5.21 19.85
C ASP A 215 4.67 -4.39 19.62
N VAL A 216 4.58 -3.69 18.48
CA VAL A 216 3.35 -2.97 18.13
C VAL A 216 2.23 -3.94 17.76
N ALA A 217 2.50 -5.07 17.12
CA ALA A 217 1.48 -6.09 16.85
C ALA A 217 0.93 -6.72 18.14
N VAL A 218 1.80 -7.01 19.12
CA VAL A 218 1.38 -7.49 20.44
C VAL A 218 0.56 -6.42 21.18
N SER A 219 1.09 -5.20 21.31
CA SER A 219 0.46 -4.12 22.09
C SER A 219 -0.88 -3.62 21.50
N THR A 220 -1.10 -3.80 20.19
CA THR A 220 -2.37 -3.46 19.53
C THR A 220 -3.37 -4.61 19.55
N GLY A 221 -2.95 -5.82 19.92
CA GLY A 221 -3.76 -7.04 19.93
C GLY A 221 -3.89 -7.73 18.57
N LEU A 222 -2.93 -7.50 17.65
CA LEU A 222 -2.87 -8.12 16.33
C LEU A 222 -2.03 -9.40 16.28
N ALA A 223 -1.21 -9.67 17.29
CA ALA A 223 -0.30 -10.81 17.30
C ALA A 223 -1.00 -12.11 16.91
N GLU A 224 -2.19 -12.35 17.47
CA GLU A 224 -2.99 -13.54 17.17
C GLU A 224 -3.34 -13.65 15.69
N ALA A 225 -3.88 -12.58 15.10
CA ALA A 225 -4.21 -12.55 13.68
C ALA A 225 -2.96 -12.73 12.78
N THR A 226 -1.75 -12.43 13.26
CA THR A 226 -0.53 -12.55 12.46
C THR A 226 0.18 -13.90 12.57
N TRP A 227 -0.03 -14.67 13.64
CA TRP A 227 0.69 -15.93 13.88
C TRP A 227 -0.13 -17.20 13.60
N THR A 228 -1.44 -17.08 13.40
CA THR A 228 -2.35 -18.19 13.06
C THR A 228 -2.65 -18.17 11.58
N SER A 229 -2.93 -19.33 11.00
CA SER A 229 -3.53 -19.39 9.67
C SER A 229 -4.90 -18.70 9.66
N GLY A 230 -5.36 -18.31 8.47
CA GLY A 230 -6.71 -17.77 8.26
C GLY A 230 -7.77 -18.77 8.67
N ALA A 231 -7.56 -20.05 8.38
CA ALA A 231 -8.48 -21.13 8.75
C ALA A 231 -8.65 -21.23 10.27
N GLU A 232 -7.54 -21.26 11.02
CA GLU A 232 -7.56 -21.28 12.48
C GLU A 232 -8.19 -20.01 13.06
N TYR A 233 -7.76 -18.84 12.58
CA TYR A 233 -8.28 -17.56 13.06
C TYR A 233 -9.80 -17.43 12.88
N LEU A 234 -10.33 -17.87 11.73
CA LEU A 234 -11.78 -17.87 11.48
C LEU A 234 -12.51 -18.85 12.40
N LYS A 235 -11.97 -20.06 12.57
CA LYS A 235 -12.55 -21.11 13.41
C LYS A 235 -12.61 -20.67 14.88
N ASP A 236 -11.51 -20.13 15.40
CA ASP A 236 -11.39 -19.71 16.80
C ASP A 236 -12.32 -18.51 17.11
N ASN A 237 -12.64 -17.71 16.10
CA ASN A 237 -13.63 -16.63 16.18
C ASN A 237 -15.06 -17.07 15.78
N GLY A 238 -15.31 -18.38 15.69
CA GLY A 238 -16.65 -18.94 15.54
C GLY A 238 -17.33 -18.67 14.19
N ILE A 239 -16.53 -18.49 13.13
CA ILE A 239 -17.00 -18.37 11.75
C ILE A 239 -17.16 -19.79 11.18
N ALA A 240 -18.35 -20.06 10.62
CA ALA A 240 -18.69 -21.38 10.12
C ALA A 240 -17.81 -21.77 8.93
N GLU A 241 -17.35 -23.03 8.91
CA GLU A 241 -16.45 -23.57 7.88
C GLU A 241 -17.00 -23.41 6.47
N LEU A 242 -18.31 -23.57 6.28
CA LEU A 242 -18.95 -23.42 4.97
C LEU A 242 -18.75 -22.01 4.39
N PHE A 243 -18.97 -20.97 5.21
CA PHE A 243 -18.77 -19.58 4.79
C PHE A 243 -17.29 -19.25 4.59
N ALA A 244 -16.43 -19.77 5.48
CA ALA A 244 -14.99 -19.63 5.34
C ALA A 244 -14.50 -20.22 4.00
N ARG A 245 -14.90 -21.45 3.67
CA ARG A 245 -14.48 -22.17 2.47
C ARG A 245 -15.03 -21.56 1.18
N GLU A 246 -16.31 -21.21 1.16
CA GLU A 246 -16.95 -20.74 -0.08
C GLU A 246 -16.71 -19.27 -0.33
N ILE A 247 -16.89 -18.41 0.68
CA ILE A 247 -16.81 -16.96 0.49
C ILE A 247 -15.41 -16.45 0.81
N ILE A 248 -14.92 -16.67 2.04
CA ILE A 248 -13.68 -16.01 2.49
C ILE A 248 -12.47 -16.55 1.73
N GLN A 249 -12.36 -17.86 1.52
CA GLN A 249 -11.25 -18.43 0.75
C GLN A 249 -11.27 -18.00 -0.72
N ALA A 250 -12.45 -17.82 -1.33
CA ALA A 250 -12.53 -17.25 -2.66
C ALA A 250 -11.94 -15.82 -2.67
N SER A 251 -12.28 -15.00 -1.67
CA SER A 251 -11.71 -13.67 -1.50
C SER A 251 -10.19 -13.68 -1.27
N THR A 252 -9.64 -14.61 -0.46
CA THR A 252 -8.18 -14.70 -0.26
C THR A 252 -7.44 -15.15 -1.50
N ARG A 253 -8.02 -16.04 -2.31
CA ARG A 253 -7.45 -16.44 -3.60
C ARG A 253 -7.43 -15.29 -4.59
N VAL A 254 -8.52 -14.52 -4.68
CA VAL A 254 -8.60 -13.36 -5.58
C VAL A 254 -7.59 -12.27 -5.22
N ASN A 255 -7.39 -12.00 -3.92
CA ASN A 255 -6.52 -10.90 -3.49
C ASN A 255 -5.03 -11.30 -3.35
N TYR A 256 -4.75 -12.52 -2.90
CA TYR A 256 -3.39 -12.93 -2.50
C TYR A 256 -2.94 -14.27 -3.10
N GLY A 257 -3.78 -14.94 -3.89
CA GLY A 257 -3.44 -16.25 -4.47
C GLY A 257 -3.25 -17.35 -3.42
N GLN A 258 -3.75 -17.16 -2.20
CA GLN A 258 -3.52 -18.06 -1.08
C GLN A 258 -4.80 -18.64 -0.49
N ASN A 259 -4.70 -19.88 -0.01
CA ASN A 259 -5.75 -20.58 0.72
C ASN A 259 -5.73 -20.22 2.21
N LEU A 260 -6.85 -20.43 2.88
CA LEU A 260 -7.01 -20.13 4.31
C LEU A 260 -6.02 -20.86 5.22
N GLY A 261 -5.59 -22.06 4.83
CA GLY A 261 -4.56 -22.81 5.59
C GLY A 261 -3.14 -22.28 5.43
N LEU A 262 -2.90 -21.31 4.53
CA LEU A 262 -1.57 -20.76 4.23
C LEU A 262 -1.46 -19.27 4.58
N ILE A 263 -2.48 -18.49 4.24
CA ILE A 263 -2.55 -17.06 4.55
C ILE A 263 -2.80 -16.88 6.06
N HIS A 264 -2.31 -15.80 6.66
CA HIS A 264 -2.54 -15.54 8.09
C HIS A 264 -3.89 -14.84 8.33
N GLY A 265 -4.36 -14.86 9.58
CA GLY A 265 -5.66 -14.28 9.99
C GLY A 265 -5.84 -12.80 9.66
N LEU A 266 -4.80 -11.98 9.81
CA LEU A 266 -4.85 -10.54 9.53
C LEU A 266 -5.11 -10.27 8.04
N GLU A 267 -4.35 -10.89 7.13
CA GLU A 267 -4.58 -10.74 5.68
C GLU A 267 -5.95 -11.32 5.28
N THR A 268 -6.37 -12.42 5.91
CA THR A 268 -7.73 -12.98 5.74
C THR A 268 -8.81 -11.94 6.05
N MET A 269 -8.65 -11.17 7.15
CA MET A 269 -9.60 -10.11 7.49
C MET A 269 -9.49 -8.90 6.56
N VAL A 270 -8.29 -8.57 6.09
CA VAL A 270 -8.09 -7.51 5.09
C VAL A 270 -8.81 -7.85 3.78
N CYS A 271 -8.86 -9.13 3.35
CA CYS A 271 -9.67 -9.54 2.19
C CYS A 271 -11.16 -9.25 2.32
N MET A 272 -11.66 -9.12 3.55
CA MET A 272 -13.07 -8.84 3.83
C MET A 272 -13.33 -7.33 4.01
N ALA A 273 -12.28 -6.51 3.91
CA ALA A 273 -12.30 -5.05 4.10
C ALA A 273 -12.14 -4.29 2.76
N THR A 274 -12.75 -4.80 1.68
CA THR A 274 -12.59 -4.24 0.32
C THR A 274 -13.60 -3.14 -0.03
N ASP A 275 -14.43 -2.72 0.92
CA ASP A 275 -15.44 -1.68 0.67
C ASP A 275 -14.79 -0.34 0.33
N GLY A 276 -15.34 0.33 -0.68
CA GLY A 276 -14.78 1.59 -1.20
C GLY A 276 -13.39 1.45 -1.84
N ALA A 277 -13.09 0.29 -2.43
CA ALA A 277 -11.85 0.10 -3.18
C ALA A 277 -11.76 1.06 -4.37
N VAL A 278 -10.59 1.69 -4.50
CA VAL A 278 -10.27 2.67 -5.53
C VAL A 278 -8.93 2.36 -6.18
N ALA A 279 -8.72 2.92 -7.37
CA ALA A 279 -7.46 2.93 -8.10
C ALA A 279 -7.18 4.32 -8.66
N VAL A 280 -5.91 4.65 -8.90
CA VAL A 280 -5.50 5.86 -9.60
C VAL A 280 -5.73 5.69 -11.09
N GLU A 281 -6.37 6.67 -11.72
CA GLU A 281 -6.51 6.74 -13.16
C GLU A 281 -5.13 6.76 -13.84
N GLY A 282 -4.87 5.77 -14.70
CA GLY A 282 -3.59 5.59 -15.37
C GLY A 282 -2.55 4.76 -14.60
N GLY A 283 -2.86 4.34 -13.37
CA GLY A 283 -2.05 3.42 -12.58
C GLY A 283 -1.57 3.97 -11.22
N ASN A 284 -1.61 3.11 -10.21
CA ASN A 284 -1.21 3.33 -8.82
C ASN A 284 0.29 3.61 -8.67
N TRP A 285 1.12 3.19 -9.63
CA TRP A 285 2.55 3.50 -9.65
C TRP A 285 2.82 5.01 -9.60
N GLN A 286 1.87 5.83 -10.10
CA GLN A 286 1.93 7.28 -10.06
C GLN A 286 2.00 7.85 -8.63
N ILE A 287 1.44 7.15 -7.63
CA ILE A 287 1.58 7.54 -6.21
C ILE A 287 3.06 7.54 -5.83
N PHE A 288 3.78 6.48 -6.19
CA PHE A 288 5.18 6.27 -5.86
C PHE A 288 6.09 7.19 -6.66
N GLN A 289 5.79 7.41 -7.95
CA GLN A 289 6.46 8.43 -8.76
C GLN A 289 6.31 9.83 -8.15
N SER A 290 5.10 10.18 -7.70
CA SER A 290 4.83 11.49 -7.11
C SER A 290 5.57 11.68 -5.77
N MET A 291 5.60 10.64 -4.93
CA MET A 291 6.41 10.63 -3.70
C MET A 291 7.89 10.84 -3.99
N LEU A 292 8.42 10.13 -4.99
CA LEU A 292 9.83 10.24 -5.39
C LEU A 292 10.16 11.64 -5.89
N ASN A 293 9.34 12.21 -6.77
CA ASN A 293 9.52 13.58 -7.27
C ASN A 293 9.52 14.60 -6.13
N ALA A 294 8.56 14.48 -5.20
CA ALA A 294 8.45 15.37 -4.05
C ALA A 294 9.60 15.23 -3.04
N SER A 295 10.30 14.09 -3.02
CA SER A 295 11.49 13.88 -2.17
C SER A 295 12.71 14.69 -2.62
N LYS A 296 12.73 15.14 -3.89
CA LYS A 296 13.88 15.77 -4.54
C LYS A 296 15.15 14.90 -4.46
N ALA A 297 14.97 13.58 -4.48
CA ALA A 297 16.10 12.65 -4.51
C ALA A 297 16.73 12.62 -5.90
N THR A 298 18.03 12.35 -5.95
CA THR A 298 18.71 11.94 -7.19
C THR A 298 18.29 10.51 -7.48
N VAL A 299 17.74 10.26 -8.67
CA VAL A 299 17.24 8.93 -9.06
C VAL A 299 18.18 8.34 -10.11
N ARG A 300 18.63 7.10 -9.89
CA ARG A 300 19.46 6.33 -10.80
C ARG A 300 18.71 5.06 -11.20
N LEU A 301 18.09 5.11 -12.39
CA LEU A 301 17.41 3.97 -13.01
C LEU A 301 18.43 3.09 -13.74
N ASN A 302 18.09 1.83 -14.03
CA ASN A 302 19.01 0.86 -14.63
C ASN A 302 20.35 0.74 -13.86
N SER A 303 20.32 0.98 -12.56
CA SER A 303 21.51 1.01 -11.71
C SER A 303 21.43 -0.05 -10.60
N PRO A 304 21.55 -1.34 -10.93
CA PRO A 304 21.51 -2.40 -9.93
C PRO A 304 22.69 -2.26 -8.96
N VAL A 305 22.37 -2.23 -7.67
CA VAL A 305 23.37 -2.28 -6.59
C VAL A 305 23.86 -3.73 -6.44
N SER A 306 25.18 -3.90 -6.36
CA SER A 306 25.83 -5.21 -6.22
C SER A 306 26.37 -5.46 -4.81
N SER A 307 26.83 -4.41 -4.12
CA SER A 307 27.33 -4.55 -2.76
C SER A 307 27.19 -3.28 -1.91
N ILE A 308 27.13 -3.48 -0.60
CA ILE A 308 27.14 -2.42 0.41
C ILE A 308 28.19 -2.79 1.46
N LYS A 309 29.18 -1.93 1.64
CA LYS A 309 30.28 -2.13 2.58
C LYS A 309 30.28 -1.04 3.65
N LEU A 310 30.26 -1.42 4.92
CA LEU A 310 30.52 -0.54 6.05
C LEU A 310 32.02 -0.29 6.17
N SER A 311 32.40 0.97 6.15
CA SER A 311 33.77 1.45 6.37
C SER A 311 34.00 1.77 7.84
N ASP A 312 35.27 1.80 8.26
CA ASP A 312 35.68 2.00 9.66
C ASP A 312 35.23 3.35 10.24
N ASN A 313 35.00 4.34 9.37
CA ASN A 313 34.47 5.66 9.73
C ASN A 313 32.93 5.70 9.87
N ASN A 314 32.27 4.55 9.98
CA ASN A 314 30.80 4.40 10.02
C ASN A 314 30.04 4.94 8.81
N THR A 315 30.69 4.99 7.65
CA THR A 315 30.02 5.28 6.37
C THR A 315 29.84 4.02 5.54
N TYR A 316 28.90 4.05 4.61
CA TYR A 316 28.60 2.94 3.72
C TYR A 316 29.05 3.26 2.30
N THR A 317 29.86 2.39 1.72
CA THR A 317 30.19 2.40 0.29
C THR A 317 29.20 1.51 -0.45
N VAL A 318 28.43 2.09 -1.37
CA VAL A 318 27.48 1.41 -2.24
C VAL A 318 28.13 1.22 -3.61
N SER A 319 28.28 -0.02 -4.06
CA SER A 319 28.73 -0.33 -5.43
C SER A 319 27.54 -0.66 -6.32
N TYR A 320 27.45 -0.01 -7.47
CA TYR A 320 26.35 -0.17 -8.42
C TYR A 320 26.88 -0.20 -9.86
N GLN A 321 26.12 -0.78 -10.77
CA GLN A 321 26.42 -0.69 -12.19
C GLN A 321 25.83 0.60 -12.73
N ASP A 322 26.64 1.40 -13.44
CA ASP A 322 26.13 2.56 -14.17
C ASP A 322 25.95 2.15 -15.64
N ALA A 323 24.70 2.13 -16.09
CA ALA A 323 24.41 2.09 -17.51
C ALA A 323 24.68 3.50 -18.02
N GLY A 324 25.91 3.77 -18.49
CA GLY A 324 26.32 5.09 -18.96
C GLY A 324 25.29 5.73 -19.92
N VAL A 325 25.36 7.07 -20.05
CA VAL A 325 24.40 7.89 -20.82
C VAL A 325 24.28 7.44 -22.28
N ASP A 326 25.31 6.79 -22.81
CA ASP A 326 25.32 6.19 -24.13
C ASP A 326 25.24 4.67 -23.97
N GLY A 327 24.18 4.02 -24.47
CA GLY A 327 23.87 2.59 -24.32
C GLY A 327 24.88 1.60 -24.94
N GLY A 328 26.18 1.84 -24.78
CA GLY A 328 27.25 0.90 -25.03
C GLY A 328 27.34 -0.14 -23.92
N ASN A 329 27.60 -1.38 -24.31
CA ASN A 329 27.64 -2.57 -23.45
C ASN A 329 28.76 -2.59 -22.37
N SER A 330 29.34 -1.46 -21.98
CA SER A 330 30.33 -1.39 -20.89
C SER A 330 29.66 -0.87 -19.62
N PHE A 331 29.22 -1.79 -18.76
CA PHE A 331 28.80 -1.44 -17.40
C PHE A 331 30.04 -1.15 -16.55
N SER A 332 30.29 0.10 -16.18
CA SER A 332 31.29 0.42 -15.15
C SER A 332 30.69 0.16 -13.78
N VAL A 333 31.49 -0.41 -12.88
CA VAL A 333 31.13 -0.53 -11.47
C VAL A 333 31.56 0.77 -10.81
N GLU A 334 30.57 1.57 -10.43
CA GLU A 334 30.78 2.83 -9.73
C GLU A 334 30.61 2.63 -8.22
N GLN A 335 31.23 3.52 -7.44
CA GLN A 335 31.14 3.51 -5.99
C GLN A 335 30.79 4.90 -5.47
N GLU A 336 29.83 4.94 -4.55
CA GLU A 336 29.44 6.16 -3.86
C GLU A 336 29.33 5.93 -2.35
N THR A 337 29.69 6.92 -1.54
CA THR A 337 29.71 6.83 -0.07
C THR A 337 28.54 7.59 0.55
N PHE A 338 27.93 6.98 1.58
CA PHE A 338 26.73 7.47 2.26
C PHE A 338 26.86 7.36 3.78
N ASP A 339 26.18 8.24 4.51
CA ASP A 339 26.06 8.13 5.98
C ASP A 339 25.09 7.01 6.37
N HIS A 340 24.03 6.80 5.58
CA HIS A 340 23.03 5.76 5.81
C HIS A 340 22.59 5.09 4.51
N VAL A 341 22.21 3.83 4.60
CA VAL A 341 21.64 3.06 3.49
C VAL A 341 20.34 2.41 3.94
N VAL A 342 19.29 2.56 3.13
CA VAL A 342 18.01 1.86 3.31
C VAL A 342 17.84 0.87 2.18
N ILE A 343 17.83 -0.42 2.51
CA ILE A 343 17.49 -1.49 1.55
C ILE A 343 15.97 -1.62 1.51
N ALA A 344 15.35 -1.14 0.43
CA ALA A 344 13.90 -1.06 0.28
C ALA A 344 13.32 -2.08 -0.73
N ASN A 345 14.15 -3.01 -1.20
CA ASN A 345 13.76 -4.15 -2.02
C ASN A 345 13.78 -5.46 -1.20
N PRO A 346 13.11 -6.53 -1.68
CA PRO A 346 13.23 -7.87 -1.09
C PRO A 346 14.68 -8.37 -1.12
N TYR A 347 15.40 -8.22 -0.01
CA TYR A 347 16.86 -8.45 0.06
C TYR A 347 17.27 -9.86 -0.40
N GLN A 348 16.48 -10.88 -0.06
CA GLN A 348 16.75 -12.29 -0.36
C GLN A 348 16.77 -12.59 -1.87
N PHE A 349 16.21 -11.70 -2.69
CA PHE A 349 16.15 -11.81 -4.16
C PHE A 349 16.98 -10.72 -4.85
N SER A 350 17.79 -9.99 -4.07
CA SER A 350 18.54 -8.83 -4.56
C SER A 350 19.93 -9.16 -5.08
N ASN A 351 20.51 -10.29 -4.65
CA ASN A 351 21.92 -10.64 -4.86
C ASN A 351 22.91 -9.56 -4.35
N ILE A 352 22.49 -8.70 -3.43
CA ILE A 352 23.35 -7.66 -2.83
C ILE A 352 24.23 -8.28 -1.75
N SER A 353 25.54 -8.13 -1.91
CA SER A 353 26.52 -8.55 -0.90
C SER A 353 26.64 -7.50 0.20
N LEU A 354 26.51 -7.91 1.47
CA LEU A 354 26.67 -7.03 2.63
C LEU A 354 27.97 -7.35 3.37
N SER A 355 28.76 -6.32 3.66
CA SER A 355 29.99 -6.43 4.44
C SER A 355 30.03 -5.37 5.54
N PRO A 356 30.06 -5.74 6.84
CA PRO A 356 29.95 -7.10 7.35
C PRO A 356 28.55 -7.70 7.10
N PRO A 357 28.42 -9.04 7.15
CA PRO A 357 27.11 -9.67 7.04
C PRO A 357 26.19 -9.27 8.21
N PRO A 358 24.86 -9.32 8.03
CA PRO A 358 23.90 -9.05 9.09
C PRO A 358 24.12 -9.95 10.31
N LYS A 359 24.03 -9.39 11.53
CA LYS A 359 24.17 -10.15 12.78
C LYS A 359 23.13 -11.25 12.96
N ARG A 360 21.95 -11.10 12.34
CA ARG A 360 20.87 -12.09 12.34
C ARG A 360 20.60 -12.50 10.89
N PRO A 361 20.42 -13.80 10.62
CA PRO A 361 20.07 -14.25 9.28
C PRO A 361 18.73 -13.64 8.86
N LEU A 362 18.66 -13.18 7.62
CA LEU A 362 17.42 -12.68 7.04
C LEU A 362 16.61 -13.88 6.55
N HIS A 363 15.49 -14.16 7.22
CA HIS A 363 14.61 -15.26 6.83
C HIS A 363 14.04 -15.01 5.43
N SER A 364 14.11 -16.00 4.55
CA SER A 364 13.45 -15.95 3.24
C SER A 364 11.96 -16.26 3.41
N PRO A 365 11.06 -15.34 3.06
CA PRO A 365 9.65 -15.68 3.01
C PRO A 365 9.40 -16.69 1.89
N ARG A 366 8.45 -17.60 2.10
CA ARG A 366 8.02 -18.53 1.05
C ARG A 366 7.14 -17.77 0.06
N TYR A 367 7.59 -17.70 -1.19
CA TYR A 367 6.75 -17.22 -2.28
C TYR A 367 5.88 -18.34 -2.81
N VAL A 368 4.73 -17.96 -3.35
CA VAL A 368 3.91 -18.84 -4.19
C VAL A 368 4.25 -18.54 -5.64
N ASP A 369 4.38 -19.59 -6.45
CA ASP A 369 4.51 -19.43 -7.89
C ASP A 369 3.14 -19.11 -8.47
N LEU A 370 2.98 -17.88 -8.96
CA LEU A 370 1.75 -17.38 -9.57
C LEU A 370 2.00 -17.08 -11.04
N HIS A 371 1.25 -17.74 -11.92
CA HIS A 371 1.25 -17.47 -13.35
C HIS A 371 0.07 -16.56 -13.69
N VAL A 372 0.36 -15.38 -14.25
CA VAL A 372 -0.66 -14.42 -14.68
C VAL A 372 -0.68 -14.37 -16.20
N THR A 373 -1.86 -14.60 -16.78
CA THR A 373 -2.09 -14.48 -18.23
C THR A 373 -3.08 -13.37 -18.48
N ILE A 374 -2.69 -12.40 -19.31
CA ILE A 374 -3.55 -11.28 -19.68
C ILE A 374 -4.15 -11.61 -21.03
N PHE A 375 -5.47 -11.76 -21.04
CA PHE A 375 -6.25 -11.97 -22.26
C PHE A 375 -6.86 -10.64 -22.68
N ALA A 376 -6.57 -10.22 -23.91
CA ALA A 376 -7.15 -9.03 -24.52
C ALA A 376 -7.79 -9.44 -25.84
N SER A 377 -9.00 -8.95 -26.10
CA SER A 377 -9.74 -9.20 -27.34
C SER A 377 -10.38 -7.90 -27.79
N THR A 378 -10.40 -7.65 -29.10
CA THR A 378 -10.95 -6.44 -29.73
C THR A 378 -12.45 -6.54 -30.00
N LEU A 379 -13.19 -7.35 -29.22
CA LEU A 379 -14.61 -7.61 -29.47
C LEU A 379 -15.47 -6.38 -29.20
#